data_AF-A0A7K5IBY3-F1
#
_entry.id   AF-A0A7K5IBY3-F1
#
_cell.length_a   1.000
_cell.length_b   1.000
_cell.length_c   1.000
_cell.angle_alpha   90.00
_cell.angle_beta   90.00
_cell.angle_gamma   90.00
#
_symmetry.space_group_name_H-M   'P 1'
#
loop_
_entity.id
_entity.type
_entity.pdbx_description
1 polymer ?
#
loop_
_entity_poly.entity_id
_entity_poly.type
_entity_poly.pdbx_seq_one_letter_code
_entity_poly.pdbx_strand_id
1 'polypeptide(L)'
;LWSSGVADDSPPMTQVPFLAAGALQVSQDPGEVRVPAGGGVALGCQVLVAEPWDLLRLEWVKGTGGKVLCATRLHPTSPSSPFNCTPHLHLAWHPPRATLHLRQVREDDAGRYLCRVTLEI
;
A
#
# COMPACT_ATOMS: atom_id res chain seq x y z
N LEU A 1 53.60 -31.23 8.52
CA LEU A 1 53.71 -29.83 8.06
C LEU A 1 52.51 -29.57 7.17
N TRP A 2 51.40 -29.14 7.75
CA TRP A 2 50.15 -28.82 7.06
C TRP A 2 50.00 -27.30 7.08
N SER A 3 49.85 -26.70 5.90
CA SER A 3 49.69 -25.25 5.73
C SER A 3 48.21 -24.90 5.84
N SER A 4 47.92 -23.90 6.67
CA SER A 4 46.58 -23.35 6.94
C SER A 4 46.06 -22.57 5.73
N GLY A 5 44.90 -22.95 5.21
CA GLY A 5 44.04 -22.07 4.42
C GLY A 5 43.14 -21.29 5.38
N VAL A 6 43.19 -19.96 5.33
CA VAL A 6 42.26 -19.09 6.06
C VAL A 6 40.99 -18.97 5.22
N ALA A 7 39.91 -19.60 5.66
CA ALA A 7 38.57 -19.35 5.15
C ALA A 7 38.01 -18.13 5.89
N ASP A 8 37.65 -17.11 5.13
CA ASP A 8 36.95 -15.90 5.58
C ASP A 8 35.54 -16.28 6.05
N ASP A 9 35.39 -16.48 7.37
CA ASP A 9 34.09 -16.70 8.02
C ASP A 9 33.46 -15.34 8.34
N SER A 10 32.98 -14.66 7.30
CA SER A 10 32.09 -13.51 7.46
C SER A 10 30.66 -14.02 7.64
N PRO A 11 30.02 -13.90 8.82
CA PRO A 11 28.65 -14.37 9.01
C PRO A 11 27.68 -13.57 8.13
N PRO A 12 26.63 -14.20 7.58
CA PRO A 12 25.62 -13.49 6.81
C PRO A 12 24.94 -12.47 7.73
N MET A 13 25.13 -11.17 7.46
CA MET A 13 24.39 -10.13 8.12
C MET A 13 22.90 -10.35 7.83
N THR A 14 22.23 -10.94 8.80
CA THR A 14 20.78 -10.93 8.88
C THR A 14 20.40 -9.48 9.12
N GLN A 15 19.99 -8.77 8.07
CA GLN A 15 19.43 -7.43 8.22
C GLN A 15 18.14 -7.55 9.02
N VAL A 16 18.25 -7.33 10.32
CA VAL A 16 17.10 -7.01 11.16
C VAL A 16 16.60 -5.65 10.66
N PRO A 17 15.35 -5.52 10.18
CA PRO A 17 14.82 -4.23 9.82
C PRO A 17 14.77 -3.38 11.09
N PHE A 18 15.65 -2.38 11.16
CA PHE A 18 15.56 -1.32 12.16
C PHE A 18 14.24 -0.60 11.93
N LEU A 19 13.24 -0.86 12.76
CA LEU A 19 12.04 -0.04 12.79
C LEU A 19 12.45 1.31 13.39
N ALA A 20 12.56 2.32 12.52
CA ALA A 20 12.70 3.70 12.98
C ALA A 20 11.44 4.09 13.77
N ALA A 21 11.62 4.68 14.95
CA ALA A 21 10.53 5.31 15.70
C ALA A 21 9.86 6.39 14.82
N GLY A 22 8.53 6.37 14.73
CA GLY A 22 7.73 7.27 13.88
C GLY A 22 7.33 6.76 12.48
N ALA A 23 7.69 5.53 12.10
CA ALA A 23 7.52 5.09 10.71
C ALA A 23 6.08 4.67 10.37
N LEU A 24 5.33 5.54 9.68
CA LEU A 24 4.19 5.12 8.84
C LEU A 24 4.72 4.10 7.80
N GLN A 25 4.17 2.89 7.80
CA GLN A 25 4.50 1.84 6.85
C GLN A 25 3.30 1.55 5.96
N VAL A 26 3.57 1.46 4.65
CA VAL A 26 2.58 1.15 3.63
C VAL A 26 3.08 -0.03 2.80
N SER A 27 2.27 -1.07 2.67
CA SER A 27 2.52 -2.17 1.74
C SER A 27 1.30 -2.39 0.86
N GLN A 28 1.51 -2.78 -0.40
CA GLN A 28 0.44 -2.97 -1.38
C GLN A 28 0.48 -4.38 -1.97
N ASP A 29 -0.70 -4.93 -2.24
CA ASP A 29 -0.89 -6.20 -2.93
C ASP A 29 -2.14 -6.15 -3.83
N PRO A 30 -2.18 -6.86 -4.96
CA PRO A 30 -1.03 -7.49 -5.64
C PRO A 30 -0.08 -6.44 -6.23
N GLY A 31 1.19 -6.82 -6.45
CA GLY A 31 2.17 -5.95 -7.11
C GLY A 31 1.93 -5.80 -8.63
N GLU A 32 1.42 -6.86 -9.27
CA GLU A 32 1.00 -6.87 -10.68
C GLU A 32 -0.20 -7.80 -10.82
N VAL A 33 -1.16 -7.43 -11.67
CA VAL A 33 -2.33 -8.24 -11.97
C VAL A 33 -2.82 -7.94 -13.39
N ARG A 34 -3.21 -9.01 -14.11
CA ARG A 34 -3.83 -8.90 -15.43
C ARG A 34 -5.31 -9.20 -15.31
N VAL A 35 -6.13 -8.32 -15.86
CA VAL A 35 -7.59 -8.37 -15.72
C VAL A 35 -8.20 -8.18 -17.10
N PRO A 36 -9.13 -9.04 -17.54
CA PRO A 36 -9.81 -8.84 -18.81
C PRO A 36 -10.70 -7.59 -18.75
N ALA A 37 -10.92 -6.95 -19.91
CA ALA A 37 -11.87 -5.85 -20.03
C ALA A 37 -13.28 -6.29 -19.58
N GLY A 38 -14.00 -5.40 -18.89
CA GLY A 38 -15.28 -5.70 -18.24
C GLY A 38 -15.16 -6.46 -16.91
N GLY A 39 -13.96 -6.94 -16.56
CA GLY A 39 -13.68 -7.60 -15.28
C GLY A 39 -13.66 -6.65 -14.08
N GLY A 40 -13.20 -7.17 -12.94
CA GLY A 40 -13.00 -6.38 -11.72
C GLY A 40 -11.71 -6.79 -11.00
N VAL A 41 -11.16 -5.86 -10.23
CA VAL A 41 -9.92 -6.07 -9.47
C VAL A 41 -9.97 -5.35 -8.15
N ALA A 42 -9.30 -5.93 -7.15
CA ALA A 42 -9.10 -5.35 -5.84
C ALA A 42 -7.60 -5.13 -5.61
N LEU A 43 -7.23 -3.91 -5.24
CA LEU A 43 -5.87 -3.51 -4.87
C LEU A 43 -5.87 -3.20 -3.37
N GLY A 44 -5.16 -4.00 -2.60
CA GLY A 44 -4.95 -3.85 -1.17
C GLY A 44 -3.81 -2.89 -0.84
N CYS A 45 -3.97 -2.20 0.28
CA CYS A 45 -3.00 -1.33 0.90
C CYS A 45 -3.06 -1.53 2.42
N GLN A 46 -2.01 -2.11 2.99
CA GLN A 46 -1.83 -2.22 4.44
C GLN A 46 -1.20 -0.93 4.96
N VAL A 47 -1.82 -0.34 5.97
CA VAL A 47 -1.37 0.91 6.61
C VAL A 47 -1.09 0.63 8.08
N LEU A 48 0.18 0.68 8.46
CA LEU A 48 0.62 0.52 9.84
C LEU A 48 1.23 1.83 10.31
N VAL A 49 0.78 2.33 11.46
CA VAL A 49 1.32 3.54 12.08
C VAL A 49 1.85 3.15 13.45
N ALA A 50 3.14 3.40 13.69
CA ALA A 50 3.81 3.01 14.92
C ALA A 50 3.44 3.91 16.13
N GLU A 51 3.03 5.15 15.88
CA GLU A 51 2.69 6.14 16.90
C GLU A 51 1.20 6.48 16.87
N PRO A 52 0.64 7.00 17.98
CA PRO A 52 -0.70 7.59 17.97
C PRO A 52 -0.79 8.68 16.91
N TRP A 53 -1.89 8.67 16.16
CA TRP A 53 -2.16 9.62 15.09
C TRP A 53 -3.61 10.06 15.20
N ASP A 54 -3.90 11.32 14.86
CA ASP A 54 -5.27 11.83 14.92
C ASP A 54 -5.97 11.77 13.57
N LEU A 55 -5.21 11.98 12.49
CA LEU A 55 -5.74 12.07 11.14
C LEU A 55 -4.78 11.46 10.10
N LEU A 56 -5.30 10.56 9.29
CA LEU A 56 -4.61 9.97 8.13
C LEU A 56 -5.32 10.39 6.86
N ARG A 57 -4.57 10.91 5.88
CA ARG A 57 -5.04 11.08 4.51
C ARG A 57 -4.59 9.89 3.67
N LEU A 58 -5.57 9.13 3.19
CA LEU A 58 -5.38 7.96 2.34
C LEU A 58 -5.82 8.30 0.92
N GLU A 59 -4.96 8.04 -0.06
CA GLU A 59 -5.22 8.29 -1.47
C GLU A 59 -4.83 7.08 -2.33
N TRP A 60 -5.66 6.81 -3.33
CA TRP A 60 -5.28 5.95 -4.45
C TRP A 60 -5.00 6.81 -5.66
N VAL A 61 -3.82 6.62 -6.24
CA VAL A 61 -3.28 7.46 -7.30
C VAL A 61 -2.95 6.60 -8.51
N LYS A 62 -3.25 7.09 -9.71
CA LYS A 62 -2.94 6.40 -10.97
C LYS A 62 -1.90 7.13 -11.80
N GLY A 63 -0.95 6.37 -12.31
CA GLY A 63 0.08 6.81 -13.24
C GLY A 63 1.15 7.69 -12.59
N THR A 64 2.14 8.08 -13.39
CA THR A 64 3.28 8.92 -12.98
C THR A 64 2.89 10.39 -12.79
N GLY A 65 1.82 10.85 -13.44
CA GLY A 65 1.26 12.20 -13.30
C GLY A 65 0.40 12.42 -12.06
N GLY A 66 0.20 11.39 -11.23
CA GLY A 66 -0.38 11.57 -9.89
C GLY A 66 -1.89 11.82 -9.85
N LYS A 67 -2.67 11.33 -10.83
CA LYS A 67 -4.14 11.51 -10.80
C LYS A 67 -4.73 10.78 -9.61
N VAL A 68 -5.28 11.54 -8.66
CA VAL A 68 -6.01 10.98 -7.51
C VAL A 68 -7.32 10.38 -8.01
N LEU A 69 -7.48 9.08 -7.80
CA LEU A 69 -8.68 8.32 -8.14
C LEU A 69 -9.68 8.33 -6.99
N CYS A 70 -9.17 8.23 -5.77
CA CYS A 70 -9.95 8.26 -4.56
C CYS A 70 -9.13 8.83 -3.40
N ALA A 71 -9.78 9.56 -2.51
CA ALA A 71 -9.17 10.06 -1.30
C ALA A 71 -10.17 9.98 -0.15
N THR A 72 -9.69 9.66 1.04
CA THR A 72 -10.47 9.76 2.27
C THR A 72 -9.59 10.17 3.43
N ARG A 73 -10.22 10.73 4.46
CA ARG A 73 -9.60 11.03 5.75
C ARG A 73 -10.09 10.01 6.76
N LEU A 74 -9.15 9.43 7.47
CA LEU A 74 -9.39 8.43 8.50
C LEU A 74 -8.97 9.01 9.84
N HIS A 75 -9.67 8.60 10.89
CA HIS A 75 -9.31 8.73 12.30
C HIS A 75 -9.03 7.31 12.84
N PRO A 76 -8.34 7.15 13.98
CA PRO A 76 -8.05 5.84 14.55
C PRO A 76 -9.29 4.96 14.77
N THR A 77 -10.42 5.61 15.03
CA THR A 77 -11.72 4.99 15.28
C THR A 77 -12.65 4.99 14.06
N SER A 78 -12.15 5.37 12.88
CA SER A 78 -12.96 5.35 11.66
C SER A 78 -13.56 3.96 11.44
N PRO A 79 -14.90 3.85 11.34
CA PRO A 79 -15.55 2.56 11.15
C PRO A 79 -15.21 1.98 9.78
N SER A 80 -15.35 0.67 9.65
CA SER A 80 -15.26 0.02 8.35
C SER A 80 -16.37 0.55 7.44
N SER A 81 -16.01 1.19 6.33
CA SER A 81 -16.98 1.79 5.42
C SER A 81 -16.50 1.80 3.97
N PRO A 82 -17.44 1.68 3.02
CA PRO A 82 -17.17 1.96 1.62
C PRO A 82 -17.25 3.48 1.36
N PHE A 83 -16.25 4.01 0.67
CA PHE A 83 -16.23 5.34 0.08
C PHE A 83 -16.41 5.18 -1.44
N ASN A 84 -17.53 5.66 -1.96
CA ASN A 84 -17.79 5.67 -3.39
C ASN A 84 -17.04 6.84 -4.02
N CYS A 85 -15.96 6.56 -4.74
CA CYS A 85 -15.14 7.56 -5.38
C CYS A 85 -15.73 7.93 -6.75
N THR A 86 -16.12 6.91 -7.52
CA THR A 86 -16.88 7.00 -8.76
C THR A 86 -17.78 5.76 -8.89
N PRO A 87 -18.70 5.69 -9.86
CA PRO A 87 -19.49 4.47 -10.10
C PRO A 87 -18.64 3.21 -10.38
N HIS A 88 -17.40 3.37 -10.85
CA HIS A 88 -16.49 2.29 -11.20
C HIS A 88 -15.40 2.03 -10.13
N LEU A 89 -15.24 2.96 -9.18
CA LEU A 89 -14.18 2.97 -8.19
C LEU A 89 -14.77 3.12 -6.79
N HIS A 90 -14.57 2.10 -5.95
CA HIS A 90 -14.92 2.19 -4.53
C HIS A 90 -13.71 1.85 -3.67
N LEU A 91 -13.55 2.61 -2.59
CA LEU A 91 -12.51 2.39 -1.59
C LEU A 91 -13.17 1.80 -0.34
N ALA A 92 -12.70 0.67 0.14
CA ALA A 92 -13.16 0.06 1.37
C ALA A 92 -12.08 0.19 2.45
N TRP A 93 -12.44 0.74 3.60
CA TRP A 93 -11.58 0.75 4.78
C TRP A 93 -11.98 -0.37 5.74
N HIS A 94 -11.02 -1.20 6.12
CA HIS A 94 -11.12 -2.26 7.12
C HIS A 94 -9.79 -2.29 7.87
N PRO A 95 -9.59 -1.46 8.91
CA PRO A 95 -8.29 -1.26 9.54
C PRO A 95 -7.60 -2.59 9.86
N PRO A 96 -6.29 -2.75 9.57
CA PRO A 96 -5.36 -1.75 9.04
C PRO A 96 -5.29 -1.72 7.51
N ARG A 97 -6.31 -2.21 6.80
CA ARG A 97 -6.31 -2.41 5.34
C ARG A 97 -7.27 -1.48 4.63
N ALA A 98 -6.78 -0.84 3.59
CA ALA A 98 -7.56 -0.12 2.60
C ALA A 98 -7.57 -0.88 1.27
N THR A 99 -8.73 -1.11 0.70
CA THR A 99 -8.87 -1.82 -0.57
C THR A 99 -9.54 -0.93 -1.61
N LEU A 100 -8.84 -0.63 -2.70
CA LEU A 100 -9.44 -0.01 -3.87
C LEU A 100 -10.00 -1.12 -4.76
N HIS A 101 -11.25 -0.99 -5.13
CA HIS A 101 -11.88 -1.88 -6.07
C HIS A 101 -12.22 -1.14 -7.35
N LEU A 102 -11.81 -1.73 -8.47
CA LEU A 102 -12.21 -1.31 -9.81
C LEU A 102 -13.21 -2.33 -10.36
N ARG A 103 -14.33 -1.83 -10.88
CA ARG A 103 -15.36 -2.64 -11.54
C ARG A 103 -15.49 -2.21 -13.00
N GLN A 104 -15.77 -3.19 -13.87
CA GLN A 104 -15.90 -2.95 -15.31
C GLN A 104 -14.62 -2.34 -15.89
N VAL A 105 -13.49 -2.96 -15.60
CA VAL A 105 -12.14 -2.50 -16.01
C VAL A 105 -12.10 -2.24 -17.52
N ARG A 106 -11.57 -1.09 -17.91
CA ARG A 106 -11.37 -0.68 -19.31
C ARG A 106 -9.90 -0.73 -19.69
N GLU A 107 -9.61 -0.67 -20.98
CA GLU A 107 -8.22 -0.57 -21.47
C GLU A 107 -7.52 0.66 -20.89
N ASP A 108 -8.24 1.79 -20.83
CA ASP A 108 -7.77 3.02 -20.21
C ASP A 108 -7.43 2.86 -18.73
N ASP A 109 -7.94 1.83 -18.04
CA ASP A 109 -7.61 1.53 -16.63
C ASP A 109 -6.22 0.92 -16.46
N ALA A 110 -5.57 0.44 -17.52
CA ALA A 110 -4.21 -0.07 -17.42
C ALA A 110 -3.24 0.99 -16.89
N GLY A 111 -2.32 0.58 -16.01
CA GLY A 111 -1.26 1.44 -15.50
C GLY A 111 -0.82 1.11 -14.09
N ARG A 112 0.04 1.97 -13.53
CA ARG A 112 0.52 1.86 -12.15
C ARG A 112 -0.46 2.53 -11.19
N TYR A 113 -0.74 1.83 -10.09
CA TYR A 113 -1.58 2.30 -9.00
C TYR A 113 -0.74 2.39 -7.73
N LEU A 114 -0.83 3.52 -7.03
CA LEU A 114 -0.09 3.77 -5.80
C LEU A 114 -1.07 4.11 -4.69
N CYS A 115 -0.92 3.45 -3.55
CA CYS A 115 -1.54 3.84 -2.30
C CYS A 115 -0.63 4.86 -1.63
N ARG A 116 -1.06 6.11 -1.56
CA ARG A 116 -0.34 7.18 -0.89
C ARG A 116 -1.02 7.46 0.44
N VAL A 117 -0.25 7.42 1.51
CA VAL A 117 -0.74 7.66 2.87
C VAL A 117 0.11 8.75 3.50
N THR A 118 -0.55 9.72 4.12
CA THR A 118 0.08 10.85 4.78
C THR A 118 -0.55 11.04 6.16
N LEU A 119 0.27 11.21 7.19
CA LEU A 119 -0.19 11.69 8.50
C LEU A 119 -0.44 13.21 8.40
N GLU A 120 -1.65 13.66 8.73
CA GLU A 120 -1.97 15.08 8.85
C GLU A 120 -1.75 15.49 10.33
N ILE A 121 -0.99 16.56 10.56
CA ILE A 121 -0.60 17.10 11.88
C ILE A 121 -1.39 18.37 12.15
#